data_AF-A0A6J5V732-F1
#
_entry.id   AF-A0A6J5V732-F1
#
_cell.length_a   1.000
_cell.length_b   1.000
_cell.length_c   1.000
_cell.angle_alpha   90.00
_cell.angle_beta   90.00
_cell.angle_gamma   90.00
#
_symmetry.space_group_name_H-M   'P 1'
#
loop_
_entity.id
_entity.type
_entity.pdbx_description
1 polymer ?
#
loop_
_entity_poly.entity_id
_entity_poly.type
_entity_poly.pdbx_seq_one_letter_code
_entity_poly.pdbx_strand_id
1 'polypeptide(L)'
;MGFRKLLTFFIFLLLLIIPSYCNASEKVSVALYYETLCPYCADFIVNHLVKLFQNGLISIINLRLVPWGNAWLNSDGSFSCQHGSDECLLNTIEACTISIYPDVNRHFAFIHCVERLSLQGRHSAWANCFEMTRLGTTPIDCYNSGNGNLIEGEYGRETAQIKPPLRFVPWILVNNQPLQEDYENFMAYICKAYKGKPPEACRSVRFTTESMGKEKLVPQVCRASEGRNSSYYQKHQHRKPLHIAGSQISNSTMASAYLFFTSLIACSIFLTTFSSDAAENGRFGVSRIEAQKVTLSVYYETLCPFCATFIVKNLAQIFDNNLITILNLRLVPWGKASTNSSQNSTVCQHGPDECRLNSVEACAINVLHDVNKYFALIYCIEFLAIEGRQKEWQTCFSSLGLPSKPILDCYKSGNGTKIEQNYANETMHLNPPLKFLPWLVLNNQPIGNDYMSLKKI
;
A
#
# COMPACT_ATOMS: atom_id res chain seq x y z
N MET A 1 33.37 63.78 -27.91
CA MET A 1 32.10 63.44 -27.21
C MET A 1 31.60 62.00 -27.44
N GLY A 2 32.37 61.09 -28.07
CA GLY A 2 31.90 59.73 -28.39
C GLY A 2 32.21 58.65 -27.33
N PHE A 3 33.34 58.73 -26.63
CA PHE A 3 33.81 57.64 -25.76
C PHE A 3 33.07 57.54 -24.40
N ARG A 4 32.62 58.67 -23.84
CA ARG A 4 31.89 58.68 -22.55
C ARG A 4 30.48 58.09 -22.62
N LYS A 5 29.82 58.17 -23.79
CA LYS A 5 28.48 57.58 -24.02
C LYS A 5 28.55 56.08 -24.28
N LEU A 6 29.65 55.58 -24.86
CA LEU A 6 29.84 54.15 -25.12
C LEU A 6 30.12 53.36 -23.83
N LEU A 7 30.88 53.95 -22.90
CA LEU A 7 31.20 53.32 -21.61
C LEU A 7 29.98 53.25 -20.66
N THR A 8 29.11 54.25 -20.69
CA THR A 8 27.86 54.25 -19.89
C THR A 8 26.84 53.25 -20.43
N PHE A 9 26.80 53.01 -21.75
CA PHE A 9 25.94 51.99 -22.35
C PHE A 9 26.39 50.57 -22.01
N PHE A 10 27.71 50.30 -21.95
CA PHE A 10 28.25 49.00 -21.56
C PHE A 10 28.03 48.64 -20.09
N ILE A 11 28.08 49.64 -19.19
CA ILE A 11 27.79 49.43 -17.75
C ILE A 11 26.30 49.16 -17.52
N PHE A 12 25.40 49.80 -18.29
CA PHE A 12 23.96 49.54 -18.21
C PHE A 12 23.57 48.16 -18.79
N LEU A 13 24.30 47.67 -19.80
CA LEU A 13 24.10 46.34 -20.37
C LEU A 13 24.61 45.22 -19.44
N LEU A 14 25.66 45.47 -18.64
CA LEU A 14 26.14 44.52 -17.62
C LEU A 14 25.21 44.41 -16.39
N LEU A 15 24.45 45.47 -16.06
CA LEU A 15 23.48 45.45 -14.95
C LEU A 15 22.17 44.72 -15.28
N LEU A 16 21.92 44.41 -16.56
CA LEU A 16 20.76 43.62 -17.01
C LEU A 16 21.02 42.10 -17.02
N ILE A 17 22.25 41.68 -16.71
CA ILE A 17 22.62 40.27 -16.56
C ILE A 17 22.85 39.98 -15.08
N ILE A 18 21.84 40.21 -14.25
CA ILE A 18 21.79 39.53 -12.94
C ILE A 18 21.42 38.08 -13.29
N PRO A 19 22.30 37.09 -13.07
CA PRO A 19 21.89 35.70 -13.19
C PRO A 19 20.73 35.55 -12.22
N SER A 20 19.55 35.24 -12.73
CA SER A 20 18.48 34.72 -11.89
C SER A 20 19.03 33.43 -11.34
N TYR A 21 19.65 33.49 -10.16
CA TYR A 21 19.92 32.30 -9.37
C TYR A 21 18.55 31.71 -9.09
N CYS A 22 18.10 30.79 -9.94
CA CYS A 22 17.09 29.83 -9.59
C CYS A 22 17.68 29.06 -8.42
N ASN A 23 17.47 29.57 -7.20
CA ASN A 23 17.73 28.81 -5.99
C ASN A 23 16.86 27.56 -6.12
N ALA A 24 17.49 26.43 -6.43
CA ALA A 24 16.84 25.14 -6.36
C ALA A 24 16.24 25.06 -4.94
N SER A 25 14.91 24.95 -4.85
CA SER A 25 14.26 24.91 -3.55
C SER A 25 14.87 23.78 -2.73
N GLU A 26 15.25 24.08 -1.49
CA GLU A 26 15.74 23.11 -0.54
C GLU A 26 14.72 21.97 -0.39
N LYS A 27 15.20 20.73 -0.44
CA LYS A 27 14.38 19.54 -0.25
C LYS A 27 13.93 19.42 1.22
N VAL A 28 12.74 18.89 1.44
CA VAL A 28 12.23 18.63 2.80
C VAL A 28 12.99 17.45 3.40
N SER A 29 13.49 17.58 4.63
CA SER A 29 14.09 16.47 5.36
C SER A 29 12.99 15.56 5.91
N VAL A 30 13.05 14.26 5.62
CA VAL A 30 12.11 13.26 6.13
C VAL A 30 12.89 12.10 6.72
N ALA A 31 12.64 11.74 7.97
CA ALA A 31 13.24 10.56 8.59
C ALA A 31 12.16 9.61 9.09
N LEU A 32 12.27 8.33 8.77
CA LEU A 32 11.46 7.24 9.32
C LEU A 32 12.34 6.38 10.24
N TYR A 33 11.95 6.31 11.52
CA TYR A 33 12.48 5.36 12.50
C TYR A 33 11.51 4.19 12.61
N TYR A 34 12.01 2.98 12.41
CA TYR A 34 11.21 1.76 12.30
C TYR A 34 11.98 0.52 12.77
N GLU A 35 11.30 -0.63 12.81
CA GLU A 35 11.88 -1.94 13.13
C GLU A 35 11.23 -3.02 12.24
N THR A 36 12.06 -3.95 11.73
CA THR A 36 11.74 -4.84 10.59
C THR A 36 10.70 -5.93 10.86
N LEU A 37 10.40 -6.23 12.13
CA LEU A 37 9.38 -7.22 12.53
C LEU A 37 8.18 -6.58 13.26
N CYS A 38 8.10 -5.25 13.29
CA CYS A 38 6.88 -4.58 13.68
C CYS A 38 5.88 -4.60 12.51
N PRO A 39 4.70 -5.23 12.65
CA PRO A 39 3.73 -5.33 11.55
C PRO A 39 3.26 -3.96 11.04
N TYR A 40 3.22 -2.95 11.92
CA TYR A 40 2.81 -1.60 11.56
C TYR A 40 3.90 -0.79 10.84
N CYS A 41 5.17 -1.05 11.16
CA CYS A 41 6.29 -0.50 10.39
C CYS A 41 6.31 -1.10 8.99
N ALA A 42 6.17 -2.41 8.91
CA ALA A 42 6.14 -3.14 7.66
C ALA A 42 4.98 -2.68 6.77
N ASP A 43 3.77 -2.56 7.33
CA ASP A 43 2.60 -2.02 6.63
C ASP A 43 2.84 -0.59 6.16
N PHE A 44 3.34 0.28 7.05
CA PHE A 44 3.64 1.66 6.69
C PHE A 44 4.65 1.74 5.53
N ILE A 45 5.73 0.97 5.56
CA ILE A 45 6.73 0.96 4.49
C ILE A 45 6.15 0.44 3.18
N VAL A 46 5.44 -0.70 3.25
CA VAL A 46 4.94 -1.41 2.07
C VAL A 46 3.79 -0.67 1.39
N ASN A 47 2.87 -0.09 2.17
CA ASN A 47 1.59 0.45 1.69
C ASN A 47 1.47 1.99 1.76
N HIS A 48 2.31 2.67 2.55
CA HIS A 48 2.23 4.13 2.73
C HIS A 48 3.48 4.84 2.22
N LEU A 49 4.66 4.51 2.72
CA LEU A 49 5.92 5.18 2.37
C LEU A 49 6.26 5.01 0.89
N VAL A 50 5.97 3.84 0.29
CA VAL A 50 6.16 3.57 -1.15
C VAL A 50 5.52 4.64 -2.04
N LYS A 51 4.43 5.28 -1.58
CA LYS A 51 3.71 6.32 -2.33
C LYS A 51 4.60 7.51 -2.65
N LEU A 52 5.60 7.84 -1.82
CA LEU A 52 6.57 8.91 -2.11
C LEU A 52 7.32 8.67 -3.42
N PHE A 53 7.70 7.42 -3.66
CA PHE A 53 8.41 7.02 -4.88
C PHE A 53 7.47 6.97 -6.09
N GLN A 54 6.22 6.54 -5.87
CA GLN A 54 5.23 6.38 -6.93
C GLN A 54 4.68 7.71 -7.45
N ASN A 55 4.39 8.67 -6.55
CA ASN A 55 3.75 9.94 -6.90
C ASN A 55 4.73 11.10 -7.14
N GLY A 56 6.04 10.82 -7.08
CA GLY A 56 7.10 11.79 -7.35
C GLY A 56 7.47 12.71 -6.18
N LEU A 57 6.84 12.58 -5.01
CA LEU A 57 7.26 13.34 -3.82
C LEU A 57 8.69 13.02 -3.38
N ILE A 58 9.22 11.85 -3.70
CA ILE A 58 10.63 11.49 -3.46
C ILE A 58 11.61 12.51 -4.06
N SER A 59 11.22 13.19 -5.15
CA SER A 59 12.07 14.19 -5.83
C SER A 59 12.28 15.46 -5.02
N ILE A 60 11.38 15.78 -4.09
CA ILE A 60 11.40 17.02 -3.28
C ILE A 60 11.82 16.79 -1.83
N ILE A 61 12.23 15.57 -1.47
CA ILE A 61 12.63 15.21 -0.11
C ILE A 61 14.03 14.59 -0.05
N ASN A 62 14.64 14.68 1.12
CA ASN A 62 15.74 13.84 1.55
C ASN A 62 15.18 12.81 2.54
N LEU A 63 14.95 11.58 2.07
CA LEU A 63 14.42 10.49 2.89
C LEU A 63 15.56 9.74 3.59
N ARG A 64 15.50 9.68 4.93
CA ARG A 64 16.36 8.88 5.79
C ARG A 64 15.54 7.74 6.39
N LEU A 65 16.08 6.53 6.31
CA LEU A 65 15.52 5.32 6.92
C LEU A 65 16.43 4.88 8.06
N VAL A 66 15.86 4.59 9.22
CA VAL A 66 16.59 4.22 10.44
C VAL A 66 15.96 2.94 11.03
N PRO A 67 16.40 1.75 10.60
CA PRO A 67 15.98 0.48 11.18
C PRO A 67 16.65 0.28 12.54
N TRP A 68 15.97 0.68 13.61
CA TRP A 68 16.43 0.47 15.00
C TRP A 68 15.21 0.38 15.92
N GLY A 69 14.31 1.36 15.78
CA GLY A 69 13.03 1.42 16.46
C GLY A 69 13.15 1.35 17.98
N ASN A 70 12.57 0.32 18.57
CA ASN A 70 12.53 0.12 20.01
C ASN A 70 13.66 -0.82 20.52
N ALA A 71 14.68 -1.10 19.73
CA ALA A 71 15.86 -1.84 20.18
C ALA A 71 16.60 -1.09 21.30
N TRP A 72 17.34 -1.83 22.14
CA TRP A 72 18.12 -1.27 23.25
C TRP A 72 19.50 -1.90 23.35
N LEU A 73 20.45 -1.12 23.86
CA LEU A 73 21.81 -1.58 24.14
C LEU A 73 21.86 -2.31 25.50
N ASN A 74 22.54 -3.45 25.51
CA ASN A 74 22.87 -4.22 26.70
C ASN A 74 24.20 -3.74 27.30
N SER A 75 24.48 -4.14 28.53
CA SER A 75 25.70 -3.75 29.26
C SER A 75 27.00 -4.27 28.63
N ASP A 76 26.94 -5.34 27.84
CA ASP A 76 28.07 -5.92 27.13
C ASP A 76 28.31 -5.27 25.74
N GLY A 77 27.52 -4.26 25.37
CA GLY A 77 27.60 -3.58 24.08
C GLY A 77 26.84 -4.29 22.95
N SER A 78 26.23 -5.45 23.20
CA SER A 78 25.24 -6.02 22.28
C SER A 78 23.94 -5.21 22.32
N PHE A 79 23.05 -5.43 21.36
CA PHE A 79 21.69 -4.88 21.41
C PHE A 79 20.64 -5.98 21.34
N SER A 80 19.45 -5.66 21.81
CA SER A 80 18.30 -6.54 21.81
C SER A 80 17.09 -5.82 21.25
N CYS A 81 16.23 -6.60 20.61
CA CYS A 81 15.13 -6.12 19.79
C CYS A 81 13.81 -6.70 20.33
N GLN A 82 12.70 -5.99 20.13
CA GLN A 82 11.43 -6.35 20.75
C GLN A 82 10.86 -7.68 20.24
N HIS A 83 11.05 -7.97 18.96
CA HIS A 83 10.58 -9.20 18.32
C HIS A 83 11.70 -10.25 18.16
N GLY A 84 12.74 -10.16 18.99
CA GLY A 84 13.79 -11.18 19.11
C GLY A 84 14.95 -11.02 18.12
N SER A 85 15.76 -12.07 17.99
CA SER A 85 17.02 -12.04 17.23
C SER A 85 16.84 -11.80 15.74
N ASP A 86 15.72 -12.24 15.15
CA ASP A 86 15.45 -12.06 13.73
C ASP A 86 15.21 -10.58 13.39
N GLU A 87 14.57 -9.81 14.29
CA GLU A 87 14.46 -8.34 14.13
C GLU A 87 15.84 -7.69 14.17
N CYS A 88 16.69 -8.06 15.14
CA CYS A 88 18.05 -7.51 15.21
C CYS A 88 18.87 -7.84 13.97
N LEU A 89 18.78 -9.08 13.47
CA LEU A 89 19.41 -9.49 12.21
C LEU A 89 18.95 -8.61 11.05
N LEU A 90 17.64 -8.46 10.87
CA LEU A 90 17.07 -7.75 9.73
C LEU A 90 17.28 -6.24 9.83
N ASN A 91 17.17 -5.63 11.02
CA ASN A 91 17.54 -4.23 11.24
C ASN A 91 18.98 -3.98 10.77
N THR A 92 19.91 -4.83 11.22
CA THR A 92 21.34 -4.72 10.85
C THR A 92 21.57 -4.92 9.35
N ILE A 93 20.88 -5.88 8.73
CA ILE A 93 20.98 -6.13 7.28
C ILE A 93 20.46 -4.92 6.48
N GLU A 94 19.35 -4.32 6.90
CA GLU A 94 18.81 -3.12 6.27
C GLU A 94 19.72 -1.91 6.48
N ALA A 95 20.29 -1.73 7.68
CA ALA A 95 21.30 -0.71 7.97
C ALA A 95 22.55 -0.86 7.08
N CYS A 96 23.07 -2.08 6.95
CA CYS A 96 24.16 -2.39 6.03
C CYS A 96 23.78 -2.09 4.57
N THR A 97 22.54 -2.40 4.17
CA THR A 97 22.04 -2.14 2.82
C THR A 97 21.95 -0.65 2.53
N ILE A 98 21.47 0.16 3.48
CA ILE A 98 21.43 1.62 3.38
C ILE A 98 22.85 2.20 3.24
N SER A 99 23.80 1.69 4.02
CA SER A 99 25.20 2.13 3.99
C SER A 99 25.90 1.80 2.66
N ILE A 100 25.71 0.58 2.14
CA ILE A 100 26.35 0.12 0.91
C ILE A 100 25.68 0.68 -0.35
N TYR A 101 24.36 0.87 -0.33
CA TYR A 101 23.59 1.40 -1.45
C TYR A 101 22.98 2.76 -1.08
N PRO A 102 23.75 3.86 -1.06
CA PRO A 102 23.26 5.17 -0.61
C PRO A 102 22.19 5.79 -1.51
N ASP A 103 22.00 5.29 -2.74
CA ASP A 103 20.85 5.65 -3.56
C ASP A 103 19.56 5.14 -2.92
N VAL A 104 18.69 6.09 -2.54
CA VAL A 104 17.43 5.81 -1.84
C VAL A 104 16.52 4.85 -2.59
N ASN A 105 16.47 4.89 -3.92
CA ASN A 105 15.64 3.97 -4.69
C ASN A 105 16.17 2.54 -4.60
N ARG A 106 17.50 2.38 -4.51
CA ARG A 106 18.15 1.07 -4.46
C ARG A 106 17.94 0.41 -3.10
N HIS A 107 18.31 1.06 -2.00
CA HIS A 107 18.13 0.46 -0.68
C HIS A 107 16.65 0.34 -0.30
N PHE A 108 15.80 1.30 -0.69
CA PHE A 108 14.37 1.20 -0.42
C PHE A 108 13.73 0.01 -1.13
N ALA A 109 14.14 -0.33 -2.37
CA ALA A 109 13.61 -1.51 -3.05
C ALA A 109 13.88 -2.81 -2.27
N PHE A 110 15.05 -2.91 -1.63
CA PHE A 110 15.39 -4.05 -0.77
C PHE A 110 14.58 -4.05 0.52
N ILE A 111 14.54 -2.92 1.23
CA ILE A 111 13.76 -2.75 2.47
C ILE A 111 12.28 -3.09 2.21
N HIS A 112 11.69 -2.51 1.16
CA HIS A 112 10.30 -2.81 0.76
C HIS A 112 10.06 -4.31 0.50
N CYS A 113 11.04 -5.00 -0.08
CA CYS A 113 10.96 -6.45 -0.28
C CYS A 113 10.99 -7.23 1.05
N VAL A 114 11.91 -6.88 1.97
CA VAL A 114 12.06 -7.54 3.28
C VAL A 114 10.82 -7.30 4.14
N GLU A 115 10.37 -6.05 4.24
CA GLU A 115 9.16 -5.68 5.00
C GLU A 115 7.90 -6.37 4.46
N ARG A 116 7.82 -6.54 3.14
CA ARG A 116 6.74 -7.34 2.54
C ARG A 116 6.82 -8.81 2.93
N LEU A 117 8.02 -9.39 3.01
CA LEU A 117 8.17 -10.76 3.54
C LEU A 117 7.83 -10.85 5.03
N SER A 118 8.10 -9.79 5.80
CA SER A 118 7.72 -9.66 7.22
C SER A 118 6.21 -9.72 7.40
N LEU A 119 5.44 -8.92 6.64
CA LEU A 119 3.96 -8.96 6.64
C LEU A 119 3.40 -10.34 6.27
N GLN A 120 4.13 -11.11 5.48
CA GLN A 120 3.76 -12.46 5.04
C GLN A 120 4.12 -13.55 6.06
N GLY A 121 4.78 -13.21 7.17
CA GLY A 121 5.37 -14.20 8.09
C GLY A 121 6.47 -15.06 7.43
N ARG A 122 7.10 -14.52 6.39
CA ARG A 122 8.13 -15.18 5.56
C ARG A 122 9.48 -14.46 5.63
N HIS A 123 9.70 -13.70 6.70
CA HIS A 123 10.93 -12.89 6.90
C HIS A 123 12.21 -13.74 6.84
N SER A 124 12.14 -15.04 7.13
CA SER A 124 13.26 -15.97 6.96
C SER A 124 13.80 -16.07 5.52
N ALA A 125 13.00 -15.69 4.52
CA ALA A 125 13.38 -15.65 3.10
C ALA A 125 14.01 -14.31 2.67
N TRP A 126 14.35 -13.42 3.60
CA TRP A 126 14.87 -12.06 3.34
C TRP A 126 16.03 -12.02 2.33
N ALA A 127 16.91 -13.02 2.34
CA ALA A 127 18.09 -13.05 1.46
C ALA A 127 17.71 -13.08 -0.04
N ASN A 128 16.53 -13.62 -0.37
CA ASN A 128 16.01 -13.62 -1.74
C ASN A 128 15.78 -12.20 -2.27
N CYS A 129 15.62 -11.21 -1.38
CA CYS A 129 15.42 -9.82 -1.78
C CYS A 129 16.62 -9.22 -2.50
N PHE A 130 17.84 -9.74 -2.34
CA PHE A 130 18.99 -9.29 -3.15
C PHE A 130 18.79 -9.63 -4.62
N GLU A 131 18.42 -10.87 -4.93
CA GLU A 131 18.15 -11.31 -6.30
C GLU A 131 16.94 -10.56 -6.87
N MET A 132 15.84 -10.47 -6.09
CA MET A 132 14.61 -9.81 -6.53
C MET A 132 14.81 -8.33 -6.87
N THR A 133 15.73 -7.66 -6.18
CA THR A 133 16.04 -6.23 -6.39
C THR A 133 17.29 -6.00 -7.23
N ARG A 134 17.95 -7.07 -7.70
CA ARG A 134 19.21 -7.04 -8.46
C ARG A 134 20.32 -6.29 -7.71
N LEU A 135 20.34 -6.41 -6.39
CA LEU A 135 21.43 -5.93 -5.55
C LEU A 135 22.44 -7.06 -5.31
N GLY A 136 23.68 -6.68 -5.08
CA GLY A 136 24.71 -7.62 -4.63
C GLY A 136 24.54 -7.94 -3.15
N THR A 137 25.11 -9.06 -2.73
CA THR A 137 25.02 -9.57 -1.35
C THR A 137 26.04 -8.95 -0.39
N THR A 138 26.77 -7.91 -0.80
CA THR A 138 27.75 -7.20 0.03
C THR A 138 27.21 -6.76 1.41
N PRO A 139 25.91 -6.42 1.57
CA PRO A 139 25.37 -6.15 2.92
C PRO A 139 25.47 -7.33 3.90
N ILE A 140 25.50 -8.56 3.40
CA ILE A 140 25.76 -9.75 4.23
C ILE A 140 27.20 -9.73 4.77
N ASP A 141 28.17 -9.29 3.98
CA ASP A 141 29.57 -9.17 4.43
C ASP A 141 29.70 -8.07 5.50
N CYS A 142 28.97 -6.97 5.35
CA CYS A 142 28.87 -5.91 6.36
C CYS A 142 28.31 -6.43 7.69
N TYR A 143 27.28 -7.28 7.63
CA TYR A 143 26.75 -7.96 8.82
C TYR A 143 27.78 -8.91 9.44
N ASN A 144 28.35 -9.81 8.65
CA ASN A 144 29.28 -10.85 9.11
C ASN A 144 30.60 -10.29 9.67
N SER A 145 31.06 -9.16 9.16
CA SER A 145 32.27 -8.49 9.67
C SER A 145 32.06 -7.73 10.98
N GLY A 146 30.82 -7.60 11.45
CA GLY A 146 30.46 -6.80 12.62
C GLY A 146 30.34 -5.30 12.35
N ASN A 147 30.61 -4.85 11.12
CA ASN A 147 30.44 -3.44 10.74
C ASN A 147 28.98 -2.99 10.89
N GLY A 148 28.02 -3.89 10.64
CA GLY A 148 26.60 -3.62 10.89
C GLY A 148 26.30 -3.18 12.32
N ASN A 149 26.96 -3.78 13.32
CA ASN A 149 26.76 -3.41 14.73
C ASN A 149 27.24 -2.00 15.05
N LEU A 150 28.26 -1.49 14.34
CA LEU A 150 28.73 -0.12 14.49
C LEU A 150 27.66 0.87 13.97
N ILE A 151 27.05 0.55 12.82
CA ILE A 151 25.98 1.34 12.20
C ILE A 151 24.74 1.34 13.09
N GLU A 152 24.30 0.16 13.56
CA GLU A 152 23.19 0.03 14.51
C GLU A 152 23.45 0.82 15.80
N GLY A 153 24.68 0.79 16.33
CA GLY A 153 25.05 1.59 17.49
C GLY A 153 24.96 3.10 17.25
N GLU A 154 25.19 3.57 16.02
CA GLU A 154 24.95 4.97 15.62
C GLU A 154 23.46 5.29 15.53
N TYR A 155 22.66 4.40 14.94
CA TYR A 155 21.20 4.54 14.88
C TYR A 155 20.55 4.55 16.27
N GLY A 156 21.03 3.72 17.20
CA GLY A 156 20.58 3.75 18.59
C GLY A 156 20.91 5.07 19.29
N ARG A 157 22.12 5.60 19.07
CA ARG A 157 22.52 6.92 19.61
C ARG A 157 21.70 8.06 19.02
N GLU A 158 21.45 8.03 17.71
CA GLU A 158 20.59 9.01 17.02
C GLU A 158 19.15 8.94 17.56
N THR A 159 18.58 7.73 17.65
CA THR A 159 17.21 7.51 18.12
C THR A 159 17.01 7.98 19.57
N ALA A 160 18.01 7.76 20.43
CA ALA A 160 17.99 8.23 21.83
C ALA A 160 17.98 9.76 21.98
N GLN A 161 18.39 10.50 20.95
CA GLN A 161 18.45 11.96 20.96
C GLN A 161 17.14 12.64 20.49
N ILE A 162 16.20 11.88 19.91
CA ILE A 162 14.93 12.42 19.42
C ILE A 162 14.13 13.09 20.55
N LYS A 163 13.53 14.25 20.25
CA LYS A 163 12.68 15.03 21.17
C LYS A 163 11.30 15.30 20.54
N PRO A 164 10.18 14.98 21.23
CA PRO A 164 10.10 14.14 22.44
C PRO A 164 10.67 12.73 22.20
N PRO A 165 11.05 12.00 23.27
CA PRO A 165 11.51 10.63 23.13
C PRO A 165 10.55 9.78 22.32
N LEU A 166 11.09 8.89 21.50
CA LEU A 166 10.32 7.95 20.70
C LEU A 166 9.48 7.05 21.62
N ARG A 167 8.15 7.05 21.43
CA ARG A 167 7.19 6.28 22.26
C ARG A 167 6.66 5.03 21.55
N PHE A 168 6.76 5.01 20.23
CA PHE A 168 6.31 3.94 19.36
C PHE A 168 7.00 4.06 18.00
N VAL A 169 6.90 3.01 17.20
CA VAL A 169 7.22 3.01 15.77
C VAL A 169 6.00 2.54 14.95
N PRO A 170 5.86 2.95 13.68
CA PRO A 170 6.74 3.85 12.92
C PRO A 170 6.73 5.29 13.46
N TRP A 171 7.89 5.94 13.45
CA TRP A 171 8.06 7.32 13.94
C TRP A 171 8.66 8.22 12.87
N ILE A 172 7.93 9.26 12.48
CA ILE A 172 8.29 10.10 11.32
C ILE A 172 8.62 11.52 11.77
N LEU A 173 9.74 12.03 11.27
CA LEU A 173 10.14 13.43 11.40
C LEU A 173 10.05 14.10 10.03
N VAL A 174 9.43 15.29 9.98
CA VAL A 174 9.47 16.19 8.83
C VAL A 174 10.17 17.47 9.26
N ASN A 175 11.30 17.80 8.63
CA ASN A 175 12.21 18.88 9.06
C ASN A 175 12.52 18.82 10.56
N ASN A 176 12.90 17.63 11.04
CA ASN A 176 13.20 17.32 12.44
C ASN A 176 12.04 17.52 13.42
N GLN A 177 10.81 17.75 12.93
CA GLN A 177 9.60 17.82 13.75
C GLN A 177 8.88 16.48 13.72
N PRO A 178 8.73 15.79 14.86
CA PRO A 178 8.03 14.50 14.91
C PRO A 178 6.53 14.69 14.73
N LEU A 179 5.94 13.88 13.85
CA LEU A 179 4.51 13.90 13.56
C LEU A 179 3.67 13.22 14.65
N GLN A 180 4.31 12.39 15.48
CA GLN A 180 3.67 11.62 16.55
C GLN A 180 2.47 10.82 16.01
N GLU A 181 1.30 10.87 16.65
CA GLU A 181 0.12 10.10 16.26
C GLU A 181 -0.44 10.49 14.87
N ASP A 182 -0.02 11.63 14.30
CA ASP A 182 -0.45 12.09 12.97
C ASP A 182 0.50 11.63 11.84
N TYR A 183 1.32 10.61 12.09
CA TYR A 183 2.33 10.13 11.14
C TYR A 183 1.74 9.65 9.80
N GLU A 184 0.49 9.18 9.78
CA GLU A 184 -0.18 8.76 8.53
C GLU A 184 -0.39 9.94 7.55
N ASN A 185 -0.47 11.17 8.07
CA ASN A 185 -0.59 12.38 7.27
C ASN A 185 0.76 12.91 6.74
N PHE A 186 1.86 12.16 6.84
CA PHE A 186 3.22 12.61 6.50
C PHE A 186 3.36 13.28 5.11
N MET A 187 2.65 12.81 4.08
CA MET A 187 2.68 13.44 2.76
C MET A 187 2.11 14.87 2.79
N ALA A 188 1.08 15.14 3.60
CA ALA A 188 0.51 16.48 3.75
C ALA A 188 1.49 17.41 4.45
N TYR A 189 2.21 16.92 5.46
CA TYR A 189 3.29 17.64 6.12
C TYR A 189 4.45 17.95 5.17
N ILE A 190 4.88 16.99 4.34
CA ILE A 190 5.91 17.19 3.32
C ILE A 190 5.49 18.30 2.35
N CYS A 191 4.29 18.21 1.81
CA CYS A 191 3.77 19.20 0.86
C CYS A 191 3.62 20.59 1.48
N LYS A 192 3.21 20.68 2.75
CA LYS A 192 3.15 21.93 3.50
C LYS A 192 4.53 22.53 3.77
N ALA A 193 5.53 21.68 4.01
CA ALA A 193 6.89 22.10 4.35
C ALA A 193 7.72 22.51 3.13
N TYR A 194 7.38 22.03 1.94
CA TYR A 194 8.13 22.32 0.73
C TYR A 194 7.91 23.77 0.25
N LYS A 195 9.01 24.52 0.10
CA LYS A 195 8.98 25.95 -0.27
C LYS A 195 9.02 26.19 -1.79
N GLY A 196 9.29 25.15 -2.56
CA GLY A 196 9.37 25.21 -4.02
C GLY A 196 8.00 25.09 -4.67
N LYS A 197 8.00 24.99 -6.01
CA LYS A 197 6.77 24.70 -6.75
C LYS A 197 6.31 23.27 -6.42
N PRO A 198 5.18 23.08 -5.72
CA PRO A 198 4.77 21.76 -5.26
C PRO A 198 4.47 20.83 -6.44
N PRO A 199 4.91 19.55 -6.39
CA PRO A 199 4.50 18.53 -7.35
C PRO A 199 2.98 18.34 -7.38
N GLU A 200 2.47 17.75 -8.46
CA GLU A 200 1.03 17.51 -8.62
C GLU A 200 0.44 16.67 -7.47
N ALA A 201 1.21 15.71 -6.95
CA ALA A 201 0.83 14.91 -5.79
C ALA A 201 0.40 15.75 -4.56
N CYS A 202 0.96 16.96 -4.38
CA CYS A 202 0.55 17.84 -3.30
C CYS A 202 -0.85 18.47 -3.47
N ARG A 203 -1.45 18.40 -4.65
CA ARG A 203 -2.81 18.87 -4.89
C ARG A 203 -3.87 17.85 -4.46
N SER A 204 -3.54 16.56 -4.59
CA SER A 204 -4.41 15.45 -4.18
C SER A 204 -4.27 15.10 -2.70
N VAL A 205 -3.14 15.42 -2.08
CA VAL A 205 -2.91 15.17 -0.66
C VAL A 205 -3.60 16.27 0.16
N ARG A 206 -4.58 15.86 0.97
CA ARG A 206 -5.25 16.71 1.96
C ARG A 206 -4.98 16.14 3.35
N PHE A 207 -4.88 17.00 4.36
CA PHE A 207 -5.01 16.54 5.73
C PHE A 207 -6.37 15.86 5.85
N THR A 208 -6.40 14.64 6.38
CA THR A 208 -7.65 14.01 6.79
C THR A 208 -8.20 14.79 7.99
N THR A 209 -8.97 15.84 7.72
CA THR A 209 -9.68 16.58 8.77
C THR A 209 -10.66 15.65 9.45
N GLU A 210 -10.51 15.50 10.76
CA GLU A 210 -11.45 14.90 11.72
C GLU A 210 -12.91 15.05 11.26
N SER A 211 -13.45 14.04 10.56
CA SER A 211 -14.87 13.97 10.19
C SER A 211 -15.37 12.52 10.16
N MET A 212 -14.81 11.69 11.03
CA MET A 212 -15.44 10.46 11.49
C MET A 212 -15.37 10.50 13.02
N GLY A 213 -16.52 10.33 13.67
CA GLY A 213 -16.70 10.52 15.11
C GLY A 213 -15.65 9.78 15.95
N LYS A 214 -15.25 10.41 17.05
CA LYS A 214 -14.34 9.87 18.06
C LYS A 214 -14.88 8.56 18.67
N GLU A 215 -14.68 7.45 17.99
CA GLU A 215 -14.20 6.25 18.66
C GLU A 215 -12.67 6.34 18.65
N LYS A 216 -12.04 6.20 19.82
CA LYS A 216 -10.57 6.15 19.94
C LYS A 216 -10.06 4.98 19.09
N LEU A 217 -9.70 5.23 17.84
CA LEU A 217 -8.95 4.26 17.04
C LEU A 217 -7.65 3.99 17.81
N VAL A 218 -7.41 2.74 18.20
CA VAL A 218 -6.15 2.35 18.81
C VAL A 218 -5.05 2.58 17.77
N PRO A 219 -4.05 3.45 18.03
CA PRO A 219 -2.99 3.71 17.07
C PRO A 219 -2.32 2.38 16.67
N GLN A 220 -2.25 2.13 15.36
CA GLN A 220 -1.64 0.94 14.77
C GLN A 220 -0.12 1.09 14.82
N VAL A 221 0.48 0.87 15.99
CA VAL A 221 1.90 1.14 16.27
C VAL A 221 2.51 0.09 17.21
N CYS A 222 3.82 -0.15 17.08
CA CYS A 222 4.58 -0.94 18.05
C CYS A 222 5.14 0.00 19.12
N ARG A 223 4.62 -0.13 20.34
CA ARG A 223 5.00 0.74 21.45
C ARG A 223 6.34 0.33 22.03
N ALA A 224 7.13 1.31 22.44
CA ALA A 224 8.25 1.05 23.33
C ALA A 224 7.70 0.34 24.58
N SER A 225 8.10 -0.91 24.82
CA SER A 225 7.55 -1.68 25.94
C SER A 225 8.00 -1.08 27.27
N GLU A 226 7.05 -0.76 28.14
CA GLU A 226 7.30 -0.48 29.57
C GLU A 226 7.58 -1.81 30.29
N GLY A 227 8.68 -2.49 29.94
CA GLY A 227 8.84 -3.92 30.23
C GLY A 227 10.27 -4.35 30.50
N ARG A 228 11.04 -3.54 31.23
CA ARG A 228 12.43 -3.81 31.61
C ARG A 228 12.66 -5.07 32.49
N ASN A 229 11.64 -5.83 32.88
CA ASN A 229 11.77 -6.98 33.80
C ASN A 229 10.55 -7.94 33.78
N SER A 230 10.13 -8.50 32.64
CA SER A 230 9.12 -9.57 32.67
C SER A 230 9.76 -10.95 32.51
N SER A 231 9.78 -11.70 33.61
CA SER A 231 10.16 -13.12 33.75
C SER A 231 9.35 -14.09 32.86
N TYR A 232 8.46 -13.57 32.03
CA TYR A 232 7.68 -14.31 31.05
C TYR A 232 8.53 -14.80 29.84
N TYR A 233 9.57 -14.06 29.45
CA TYR A 233 10.38 -14.39 28.26
C TYR A 233 11.52 -15.39 28.49
N GLN A 234 11.92 -15.63 29.75
CA GLN A 234 12.97 -16.59 30.08
C GLN A 234 12.51 -18.06 30.01
N LYS A 235 11.20 -18.31 29.87
CA LYS A 235 10.62 -19.66 29.93
C LYS A 235 10.50 -20.38 28.58
N HIS A 236 10.76 -19.70 27.46
CA HIS A 236 10.53 -20.26 26.11
C HIS A 236 11.80 -20.56 25.29
N GLN A 237 12.99 -20.41 25.86
CA GLN A 237 14.27 -20.67 25.15
C GLN A 237 14.70 -22.15 25.12
N HIS A 238 13.96 -23.07 25.77
CA HIS A 238 14.30 -24.49 25.79
C HIS A 238 13.06 -25.40 25.67
N ARG A 239 12.47 -25.56 24.47
CA ARG A 239 11.74 -26.79 24.11
C ARG A 239 11.83 -27.12 22.61
N LYS A 240 12.34 -28.32 22.31
CA LYS A 240 12.17 -29.04 21.03
C LYS A 240 10.71 -29.57 20.91
N PRO A 241 10.23 -29.89 19.70
CA PRO A 241 8.79 -29.98 19.39
C PRO A 241 8.19 -31.35 19.73
N LEU A 242 6.97 -31.37 20.30
CA LEU A 242 5.94 -32.38 19.98
C LEU A 242 4.54 -32.11 20.60
N HIS A 243 3.54 -32.37 19.76
CA HIS A 243 2.15 -32.82 19.97
C HIS A 243 1.06 -32.01 20.70
N ILE A 244 -0.10 -32.11 20.05
CA ILE A 244 -1.42 -31.51 20.24
C ILE A 244 -2.21 -32.25 21.33
N ALA A 245 -2.87 -31.50 22.22
CA ALA A 245 -4.15 -31.89 22.85
C ALA A 245 -4.83 -30.63 23.41
N GLY A 246 -6.16 -30.53 23.24
CA GLY A 246 -6.91 -29.27 23.33
C GLY A 246 -7.64 -28.98 24.63
N SER A 247 -8.39 -27.88 24.62
CA SER A 247 -9.52 -27.55 25.51
C SER A 247 -10.25 -26.35 24.90
N GLN A 248 -11.48 -26.54 24.41
CA GLN A 248 -12.77 -26.29 25.06
C GLN A 248 -13.04 -24.82 25.42
N ILE A 249 -13.90 -24.21 24.59
CA ILE A 249 -14.48 -22.87 24.72
C ILE A 249 -15.86 -23.03 25.38
N SER A 250 -16.12 -22.27 26.44
CA SER A 250 -17.42 -22.18 27.09
C SER A 250 -18.25 -21.03 26.52
N ASN A 251 -19.52 -21.33 26.21
CA ASN A 251 -20.57 -20.42 25.75
C ASN A 251 -21.26 -19.72 26.94
N SER A 252 -21.66 -18.46 26.73
CA SER A 252 -22.82 -17.82 27.40
C SER A 252 -23.35 -16.71 26.48
N THR A 253 -24.40 -16.99 25.70
CA THR A 253 -25.84 -16.66 25.91
C THR A 253 -26.25 -15.19 25.74
N MET A 254 -27.13 -14.99 24.73
CA MET A 254 -27.90 -13.80 24.37
C MET A 254 -29.00 -13.42 25.38
N ALA A 255 -29.39 -12.13 25.39
CA ALA A 255 -30.76 -11.58 25.30
C ALA A 255 -30.73 -10.12 25.83
N SER A 256 -31.04 -9.08 25.04
CA SER A 256 -32.37 -8.60 24.59
C SER A 256 -32.74 -7.31 25.35
N ALA A 257 -32.98 -6.22 24.63
CA ALA A 257 -33.99 -5.21 24.99
C ALA A 257 -34.23 -4.24 23.82
N TYR A 258 -35.51 -3.93 23.63
CA TYR A 258 -36.17 -3.38 22.46
C TYR A 258 -36.51 -1.87 22.63
N LEU A 259 -36.67 -1.19 21.49
CA LEU A 259 -37.67 -0.14 21.14
C LEU A 259 -37.48 1.35 21.47
N PHE A 260 -38.10 2.13 20.54
CA PHE A 260 -38.57 3.53 20.55
C PHE A 260 -37.60 4.58 19.97
N PHE A 261 -37.97 5.52 19.08
CA PHE A 261 -39.24 5.92 18.46
C PHE A 261 -38.92 6.62 17.12
N THR A 262 -39.79 6.43 16.11
CA THR A 262 -39.89 7.21 14.87
C THR A 262 -40.48 8.60 15.12
N SER A 263 -40.01 9.65 14.41
CA SER A 263 -40.83 10.83 14.08
C SER A 263 -40.35 11.53 12.81
N LEU A 264 -41.31 12.13 12.12
CA LEU A 264 -41.39 12.52 10.71
C LEU A 264 -41.18 14.04 10.48
N ILE A 265 -40.64 14.37 9.31
CA ILE A 265 -41.09 15.38 8.32
C ILE A 265 -41.06 16.91 8.62
N ALA A 266 -40.37 17.59 7.67
CA ALA A 266 -40.57 18.91 7.02
C ALA A 266 -40.47 20.26 7.76
N CYS A 267 -39.67 21.16 7.16
CA CYS A 267 -40.04 22.52 6.75
C CYS A 267 -38.94 23.05 5.81
N SER A 268 -39.11 23.05 4.48
CA SER A 268 -39.71 24.11 3.65
C SER A 268 -38.99 25.46 3.69
N ILE A 269 -38.19 25.72 2.65
CA ILE A 269 -38.15 26.91 1.78
C ILE A 269 -38.28 28.29 2.46
N PHE A 270 -37.22 29.10 2.38
CA PHE A 270 -37.33 30.54 2.15
C PHE A 270 -36.23 31.01 1.17
N LEU A 271 -36.68 31.47 0.00
CA LEU A 271 -35.94 32.27 -0.98
C LEU A 271 -36.10 33.74 -0.60
N THR A 272 -35.01 34.53 -0.67
CA THR A 272 -34.99 35.95 -1.11
C THR A 272 -33.52 36.33 -1.36
N THR A 273 -33.08 36.36 -2.63
CA THR A 273 -32.92 37.55 -3.50
C THR A 273 -31.83 38.54 -3.05
N PHE A 274 -30.71 38.54 -3.78
CA PHE A 274 -30.06 39.76 -4.26
C PHE A 274 -29.53 39.51 -5.67
N SER A 275 -30.16 40.19 -6.65
CA SER A 275 -29.63 40.40 -7.99
C SER A 275 -28.95 41.76 -8.03
N SER A 276 -27.79 41.83 -8.70
CA SER A 276 -27.34 43.04 -9.40
C SER A 276 -26.68 42.61 -10.72
N ASP A 277 -27.16 43.26 -11.78
CA ASP A 277 -26.96 43.06 -13.23
C ASP A 277 -25.49 43.00 -13.70
N ALA A 278 -25.12 42.05 -14.57
CA ALA A 278 -25.25 41.99 -16.04
C ALA A 278 -24.17 42.77 -16.81
N ALA A 279 -23.30 42.03 -17.50
CA ALA A 279 -22.69 42.44 -18.77
C ALA A 279 -22.64 41.21 -19.70
N GLU A 280 -23.21 41.39 -20.87
CA GLU A 280 -23.66 40.39 -21.83
C GLU A 280 -22.55 39.85 -22.75
N ASN A 281 -22.90 38.77 -23.46
CA ASN A 281 -22.30 38.22 -24.69
C ASN A 281 -21.12 37.25 -24.59
N GLY A 282 -21.48 35.96 -24.67
CA GLY A 282 -20.58 34.88 -25.03
C GLY A 282 -21.12 33.51 -24.64
N ARG A 283 -22.26 33.09 -25.22
CA ARG A 283 -22.78 31.72 -25.06
C ARG A 283 -21.88 30.75 -25.83
N PHE A 284 -20.70 30.46 -25.30
CA PHE A 284 -19.97 29.26 -25.65
C PHE A 284 -20.40 28.18 -24.65
N GLY A 285 -21.42 27.43 -25.04
CA GLY A 285 -21.78 26.20 -24.34
C GLY A 285 -20.64 25.21 -24.49
N VAL A 286 -19.66 25.25 -23.58
CA VAL A 286 -18.78 24.11 -23.36
C VAL A 286 -19.66 23.04 -22.75
N SER A 287 -20.23 22.19 -23.61
CA SER A 287 -20.60 20.84 -23.19
C SER A 287 -19.34 20.27 -22.54
N ARG A 288 -19.37 20.00 -21.23
CA ARG A 288 -18.32 19.20 -20.61
C ARG A 288 -18.35 17.88 -21.34
N ILE A 289 -17.40 17.66 -22.24
CA ILE A 289 -17.08 16.33 -22.71
C ILE A 289 -16.60 15.60 -21.46
N GLU A 290 -17.47 14.85 -20.79
CA GLU A 290 -17.03 13.87 -19.82
C GLU A 290 -16.10 12.94 -20.59
N ALA A 291 -14.81 13.01 -20.26
CA ALA A 291 -13.82 12.15 -20.88
C ALA A 291 -14.23 10.70 -20.67
N GLN A 292 -14.41 9.96 -21.76
CA GLN A 292 -14.82 8.56 -21.70
C GLN A 292 -13.74 7.75 -20.96
N LYS A 293 -14.14 7.05 -19.89
CA LYS A 293 -13.22 6.17 -19.16
C LYS A 293 -12.72 5.05 -20.06
N VAL A 294 -11.45 4.71 -19.90
CA VAL A 294 -10.84 3.56 -20.57
C VAL A 294 -11.32 2.28 -19.87
N THR A 295 -11.77 1.28 -20.60
CA THR A 295 -12.19 0.00 -20.01
C THR A 295 -11.01 -0.97 -20.03
N LEU A 296 -10.58 -1.43 -18.86
CA LEU A 296 -9.59 -2.48 -18.71
C LEU A 296 -10.28 -3.73 -18.18
N SER A 297 -10.35 -4.78 -19.00
CA SER A 297 -10.81 -6.11 -18.57
C SER A 297 -9.62 -7.03 -18.32
N VAL A 298 -9.62 -7.70 -17.16
CA VAL A 298 -8.60 -8.66 -16.77
C VAL A 298 -9.27 -10.02 -16.60
N TYR A 299 -8.88 -10.95 -17.47
CA TYR A 299 -9.29 -12.35 -17.41
C TYR A 299 -8.22 -13.14 -16.68
N TYR A 300 -8.64 -13.84 -15.63
CA TYR A 300 -7.74 -14.55 -14.74
C TYR A 300 -8.45 -15.73 -14.10
N GLU A 301 -7.69 -16.54 -13.37
CA GLU A 301 -8.17 -17.67 -12.58
C GLU A 301 -7.44 -17.60 -11.24
N THR A 302 -8.20 -17.83 -10.19
CA THR A 302 -7.65 -17.93 -8.83
C THR A 302 -6.69 -19.11 -8.76
N LEU A 303 -5.66 -19.02 -7.92
CA LEU A 303 -4.58 -20.01 -7.80
C LEU A 303 -3.66 -20.15 -9.02
N CYS A 304 -3.86 -19.39 -10.10
CA CYS A 304 -2.85 -19.24 -11.14
C CYS A 304 -1.76 -18.27 -10.64
N PRO A 305 -0.50 -18.71 -10.46
CA PRO A 305 0.53 -17.88 -9.81
C PRO A 305 0.82 -16.57 -10.55
N PHE A 306 0.72 -16.58 -11.88
CA PHE A 306 0.91 -15.38 -12.71
C PHE A 306 -0.26 -14.40 -12.58
N CYS A 307 -1.49 -14.91 -12.50
CA CYS A 307 -2.69 -14.10 -12.28
C CYS A 307 -2.65 -13.42 -10.91
N ALA A 308 -2.45 -14.22 -9.87
CA ALA A 308 -2.39 -13.74 -8.50
C ALA A 308 -1.30 -12.67 -8.35
N THR A 309 -0.11 -12.95 -8.89
CA THR A 309 1.01 -12.01 -8.89
C THR A 309 0.67 -10.72 -9.63
N PHE A 310 0.05 -10.80 -10.80
CA PHE A 310 -0.35 -9.62 -11.55
C PHE A 310 -1.39 -8.78 -10.79
N ILE A 311 -2.40 -9.40 -10.20
CA ILE A 311 -3.42 -8.68 -9.42
C ILE A 311 -2.77 -7.95 -8.23
N VAL A 312 -1.95 -8.67 -7.46
CA VAL A 312 -1.33 -8.14 -6.24
C VAL A 312 -0.23 -7.12 -6.54
N LYS A 313 0.59 -7.32 -7.58
CA LYS A 313 1.77 -6.46 -7.85
C LYS A 313 1.55 -5.39 -8.90
N ASN A 314 0.77 -5.68 -9.94
CA ASN A 314 0.62 -4.81 -11.11
C ASN A 314 -0.73 -4.08 -11.07
N LEU A 315 -1.83 -4.82 -10.89
CA LEU A 315 -3.17 -4.26 -10.98
C LEU A 315 -3.51 -3.36 -9.78
N ALA A 316 -3.03 -3.71 -8.58
CA ALA A 316 -3.17 -2.87 -7.39
C ALA A 316 -2.66 -1.43 -7.60
N GLN A 317 -1.63 -1.26 -8.44
CA GLN A 317 -1.07 0.06 -8.77
C GLN A 317 -2.09 1.00 -9.44
N ILE A 318 -3.16 0.48 -10.05
CA ILE A 318 -4.23 1.31 -10.65
C ILE A 318 -4.97 2.11 -9.57
N PHE A 319 -5.16 1.51 -8.40
CA PHE A 319 -5.79 2.16 -7.26
C PHE A 319 -4.81 3.14 -6.61
N ASP A 320 -3.55 2.72 -6.44
CA ASP A 320 -2.51 3.55 -5.82
C ASP A 320 -2.23 4.86 -6.59
N ASN A 321 -2.29 4.82 -7.92
CA ASN A 321 -2.06 5.97 -8.79
C ASN A 321 -3.34 6.74 -9.15
N ASN A 322 -4.47 6.41 -8.49
CA ASN A 322 -5.79 6.99 -8.77
C ASN A 322 -6.25 6.84 -10.23
N LEU A 323 -5.64 5.93 -10.99
CA LEU A 323 -6.01 5.62 -12.38
C LEU A 323 -7.40 4.99 -12.44
N ILE A 324 -7.88 4.43 -11.33
CA ILE A 324 -9.27 3.96 -11.20
C ILE A 324 -10.31 5.06 -11.48
N THR A 325 -9.96 6.35 -11.34
CA THR A 325 -10.86 7.45 -11.69
C THR A 325 -11.07 7.62 -13.19
N ILE A 326 -10.10 7.22 -14.00
CA ILE A 326 -10.15 7.27 -15.47
C ILE A 326 -10.38 5.90 -16.11
N LEU A 327 -10.44 4.84 -15.30
CA LEU A 327 -10.66 3.47 -15.75
C LEU A 327 -12.04 2.93 -15.34
N ASN A 328 -12.60 2.10 -16.21
CA ASN A 328 -13.62 1.13 -15.88
C ASN A 328 -12.93 -0.24 -15.75
N LEU A 329 -12.61 -0.64 -14.51
CA LEU A 329 -11.91 -1.89 -14.25
C LEU A 329 -12.93 -3.05 -14.18
N ARG A 330 -12.73 -4.03 -15.06
CA ARG A 330 -13.53 -5.24 -15.12
C ARG A 330 -12.67 -6.46 -14.82
N LEU A 331 -13.08 -7.23 -13.82
CA LEU A 331 -12.42 -8.46 -13.40
C LEU A 331 -13.26 -9.66 -13.82
N VAL A 332 -12.60 -10.68 -14.38
CA VAL A 332 -13.24 -11.88 -14.92
C VAL A 332 -12.54 -13.12 -14.35
N PRO A 333 -12.90 -13.55 -13.12
CA PRO A 333 -12.40 -14.78 -12.51
C PRO A 333 -13.05 -16.01 -13.17
N TRP A 334 -12.42 -16.53 -14.22
CA TRP A 334 -12.82 -17.73 -14.93
C TRP A 334 -11.62 -18.40 -15.61
N GLY A 335 -10.87 -17.63 -16.40
CA GLY A 335 -9.62 -18.07 -17.02
C GLY A 335 -9.82 -19.20 -18.04
N LYS A 336 -9.30 -20.38 -17.72
CA LYS A 336 -9.36 -21.59 -18.55
C LYS A 336 -10.24 -22.69 -17.97
N ALA A 337 -11.15 -22.35 -17.05
CA ALA A 337 -12.14 -23.29 -16.56
C ALA A 337 -13.01 -23.83 -17.72
N SER A 338 -13.40 -25.10 -17.62
CA SER A 338 -14.23 -25.79 -18.60
C SER A 338 -15.55 -26.23 -17.98
N THR A 339 -16.64 -26.12 -18.75
CA THR A 339 -17.97 -26.57 -18.30
C THR A 339 -18.23 -27.99 -18.77
N ASN A 340 -18.46 -28.92 -17.84
CA ASN A 340 -18.96 -30.25 -18.20
C ASN A 340 -20.47 -30.19 -18.44
N SER A 341 -20.88 -30.32 -19.71
CA SER A 341 -22.27 -30.19 -20.15
C SER A 341 -23.22 -31.25 -19.56
N SER A 342 -22.68 -32.40 -19.10
CA SER A 342 -23.47 -33.51 -18.58
C SER A 342 -23.80 -33.40 -17.09
N GLN A 343 -23.07 -32.56 -16.34
CA GLN A 343 -23.22 -32.41 -14.87
C GLN A 343 -23.40 -30.96 -14.42
N ASN A 344 -23.44 -30.00 -15.35
CA ASN A 344 -23.44 -28.55 -15.08
C ASN A 344 -22.36 -28.15 -14.06
N SER A 345 -21.20 -28.80 -14.15
CA SER A 345 -20.09 -28.65 -13.20
C SER A 345 -18.91 -27.96 -13.87
N THR A 346 -18.35 -26.95 -13.20
CA THR A 346 -17.13 -26.28 -13.61
C THR A 346 -15.91 -27.11 -13.23
N VAL A 347 -14.99 -27.31 -14.17
CA VAL A 347 -13.71 -27.97 -13.96
C VAL A 347 -12.59 -26.94 -14.14
N CYS A 348 -11.79 -26.80 -13.09
CA CYS A 348 -10.73 -25.80 -12.95
C CYS A 348 -9.35 -26.45 -13.02
N GLN A 349 -8.34 -25.70 -13.47
CA GLN A 349 -7.01 -26.27 -13.76
C GLN A 349 -6.24 -26.63 -12.48
N HIS A 350 -6.39 -25.82 -11.43
CA HIS A 350 -5.76 -26.03 -10.13
C HIS A 350 -6.72 -26.67 -9.11
N GLY A 351 -7.77 -27.34 -9.60
CA GLY A 351 -8.68 -28.14 -8.78
C GLY A 351 -9.84 -27.38 -8.15
N PRO A 352 -10.52 -27.99 -7.15
CA PRO A 352 -11.80 -27.48 -6.65
C PRO A 352 -11.70 -26.17 -5.86
N ASP A 353 -10.54 -25.90 -5.24
CA ASP A 353 -10.32 -24.64 -4.52
C ASP A 353 -10.29 -23.43 -5.48
N GLU A 354 -9.70 -23.57 -6.68
CA GLU A 354 -9.78 -22.54 -7.74
C GLU A 354 -11.23 -22.29 -8.15
N CYS A 355 -11.99 -23.35 -8.47
CA CYS A 355 -13.40 -23.21 -8.83
C CYS A 355 -14.22 -22.52 -7.74
N ARG A 356 -13.95 -22.86 -6.48
CA ARG A 356 -14.63 -22.22 -5.36
C ARG A 356 -14.31 -20.73 -5.28
N LEU A 357 -13.03 -20.36 -5.40
CA LEU A 357 -12.59 -18.98 -5.26
C LEU A 357 -12.99 -18.13 -6.46
N ASN A 358 -12.94 -18.66 -7.69
CA ASN A 358 -13.49 -17.98 -8.87
C ASN A 358 -14.96 -17.58 -8.64
N SER A 359 -15.77 -18.51 -8.12
CA SER A 359 -17.20 -18.26 -7.87
C SER A 359 -17.43 -17.26 -6.73
N VAL A 360 -16.61 -17.31 -5.67
CA VAL A 360 -16.64 -16.34 -4.56
C VAL A 360 -16.31 -14.93 -5.07
N GLU A 361 -15.27 -14.78 -5.89
CA GLU A 361 -14.85 -13.49 -6.44
C GLU A 361 -15.86 -12.95 -7.45
N ALA A 362 -16.43 -13.80 -8.31
CA ALA A 362 -17.54 -13.45 -9.19
C ALA A 362 -18.75 -12.91 -8.39
N CYS A 363 -19.10 -13.58 -7.28
CA CYS A 363 -20.14 -13.11 -6.37
C CYS A 363 -19.77 -11.80 -5.69
N ALA A 364 -18.51 -11.59 -5.29
CA ALA A 364 -18.06 -10.34 -4.68
C ALA A 364 -18.22 -9.16 -5.65
N ILE A 365 -17.79 -9.33 -6.90
CA ILE A 365 -17.96 -8.32 -7.97
C ILE A 365 -19.45 -8.00 -8.16
N ASN A 366 -20.28 -9.03 -8.27
CA ASN A 366 -21.71 -8.86 -8.52
C ASN A 366 -22.49 -8.29 -7.33
N VAL A 367 -22.08 -8.54 -6.08
CA VAL A 367 -22.86 -8.16 -4.89
C VAL A 367 -22.41 -6.82 -4.30
N LEU A 368 -21.11 -6.53 -4.30
CA LEU A 368 -20.59 -5.33 -3.66
C LEU A 368 -20.77 -4.09 -4.54
N HIS A 369 -20.71 -4.23 -5.87
CA HIS A 369 -20.80 -3.17 -6.89
C HIS A 369 -19.79 -2.00 -6.76
N ASP A 370 -19.09 -1.89 -5.64
CA ASP A 370 -18.05 -0.91 -5.35
C ASP A 370 -16.68 -1.53 -5.65
N VAL A 371 -16.01 -0.95 -6.65
CA VAL A 371 -14.71 -1.42 -7.13
C VAL A 371 -13.63 -1.45 -6.08
N ASN A 372 -13.66 -0.55 -5.10
CA ASN A 372 -12.67 -0.57 -4.03
C ASN A 372 -12.91 -1.75 -3.09
N LYS A 373 -14.17 -2.08 -2.80
CA LYS A 373 -14.55 -3.15 -1.88
C LYS A 373 -14.31 -4.53 -2.49
N TYR A 374 -14.81 -4.78 -3.70
CA TYR A 374 -14.60 -6.09 -4.32
C TYR A 374 -13.14 -6.30 -4.70
N PHE A 375 -12.42 -5.27 -5.15
CA PHE A 375 -11.00 -5.40 -5.44
C PHE A 375 -10.18 -5.69 -4.20
N ALA A 376 -10.44 -5.02 -3.07
CA ALA A 376 -9.74 -5.31 -1.81
C ALA A 376 -9.92 -6.77 -1.36
N LEU A 377 -11.13 -7.32 -1.51
CA LEU A 377 -11.39 -8.73 -1.21
C LEU A 377 -10.62 -9.67 -2.15
N ILE A 378 -10.68 -9.43 -3.46
CA ILE A 378 -9.96 -10.22 -4.46
C ILE A 378 -8.45 -10.14 -4.23
N TYR A 379 -7.91 -8.95 -3.97
CA TYR A 379 -6.51 -8.75 -3.63
C TYR A 379 -6.08 -9.63 -2.45
N CYS A 380 -6.88 -9.64 -1.37
CA CYS A 380 -6.58 -10.45 -0.19
C CYS A 380 -6.61 -11.96 -0.49
N ILE A 381 -7.59 -12.42 -1.27
CA ILE A 381 -7.70 -13.84 -1.65
C ILE A 381 -6.52 -14.25 -2.54
N GLU A 382 -6.18 -13.44 -3.54
CA GLU A 382 -5.06 -13.69 -4.44
C GLU A 382 -3.70 -13.61 -3.71
N PHE A 383 -3.58 -12.76 -2.71
CA PHE A 383 -2.43 -12.72 -1.84
C PHE A 383 -2.27 -14.04 -1.05
N LEU A 384 -3.35 -14.55 -0.45
CA LEU A 384 -3.35 -15.87 0.20
C LEU A 384 -3.04 -17.00 -0.78
N ALA A 385 -3.49 -16.90 -2.04
CA ALA A 385 -3.14 -17.85 -3.09
C ALA A 385 -1.64 -17.88 -3.39
N ILE A 386 -0.98 -16.70 -3.45
CA ILE A 386 0.49 -16.61 -3.60
C ILE A 386 1.21 -17.28 -2.42
N GLU A 387 0.67 -17.18 -1.22
CA GLU A 387 1.23 -17.78 -0.01
C GLU A 387 0.96 -19.29 0.14
N GLY A 388 0.11 -19.88 -0.72
CA GLY A 388 -0.37 -21.24 -0.54
C GLY A 388 -1.31 -21.41 0.67
N ARG A 389 -1.91 -20.31 1.12
CA ARG A 389 -2.84 -20.20 2.26
C ARG A 389 -4.28 -19.95 1.81
N GLN A 390 -4.62 -20.26 0.57
CA GLN A 390 -5.93 -20.00 -0.04
C GLN A 390 -7.11 -20.57 0.76
N LYS A 391 -6.88 -21.60 1.59
CA LYS A 391 -7.93 -22.18 2.46
C LYS A 391 -8.40 -21.21 3.55
N GLU A 392 -7.61 -20.20 3.86
CA GLU A 392 -7.90 -19.17 4.85
C GLU A 392 -8.68 -17.97 4.26
N TRP A 393 -9.11 -18.03 2.99
CA TRP A 393 -9.75 -16.91 2.27
C TRP A 393 -10.89 -16.21 3.02
N GLN A 394 -11.60 -16.92 3.91
CA GLN A 394 -12.69 -16.33 4.70
C GLN A 394 -12.19 -15.27 5.70
N THR A 395 -10.93 -15.35 6.12
CA THR A 395 -10.30 -14.36 7.00
C THR A 395 -10.26 -12.97 6.35
N CYS A 396 -10.23 -12.89 5.01
CA CYS A 396 -10.26 -11.63 4.28
C CYS A 396 -11.51 -10.79 4.59
N PHE A 397 -12.66 -11.40 4.86
CA PHE A 397 -13.87 -10.64 5.23
C PHE A 397 -13.68 -9.90 6.55
N SER A 398 -13.18 -10.59 7.57
CA SER A 398 -12.92 -9.99 8.88
C SER A 398 -11.82 -8.95 8.81
N SER A 399 -10.72 -9.24 8.11
CA SER A 399 -9.58 -8.32 7.99
C SER A 399 -9.94 -7.03 7.27
N LEU A 400 -10.89 -7.08 6.33
CA LEU A 400 -11.33 -5.92 5.55
C LEU A 400 -12.61 -5.27 6.08
N GLY A 401 -13.23 -5.82 7.13
CA GLY A 401 -14.54 -5.36 7.62
C GLY A 401 -15.67 -5.51 6.59
N LEU A 402 -15.57 -6.46 5.66
CA LEU A 402 -16.53 -6.65 4.57
C LEU A 402 -17.68 -7.60 4.96
N PRO A 403 -18.90 -7.36 4.46
CA PRO A 403 -20.04 -8.23 4.75
C PRO A 403 -19.90 -9.57 4.02
N SER A 404 -19.61 -10.64 4.75
CA SER A 404 -19.46 -11.98 4.17
C SER A 404 -20.79 -12.59 3.73
N LYS A 405 -21.89 -12.33 4.48
CA LYS A 405 -23.18 -12.98 4.27
C LYS A 405 -23.75 -12.83 2.85
N PRO A 406 -23.85 -11.62 2.27
CA PRO A 406 -24.41 -11.46 0.92
C PRO A 406 -23.62 -12.20 -0.17
N ILE A 407 -22.29 -12.24 -0.05
CA ILE A 407 -21.40 -12.91 -1.00
C ILE A 407 -21.52 -14.42 -0.85
N LEU A 408 -21.54 -14.92 0.39
CA LEU A 408 -21.71 -16.34 0.67
C LEU A 408 -23.10 -16.85 0.27
N ASP A 409 -24.14 -16.04 0.41
CA ASP A 409 -25.50 -16.38 -0.03
C ASP A 409 -25.56 -16.44 -1.57
N CYS A 410 -24.88 -15.53 -2.28
CA CYS A 410 -24.69 -15.62 -3.74
C CYS A 410 -23.97 -16.91 -4.16
N TYR A 411 -22.88 -17.26 -3.47
CA TYR A 411 -22.11 -18.47 -3.74
C TYR A 411 -22.94 -19.74 -3.50
N LYS A 412 -23.58 -19.84 -2.32
CA LYS A 412 -24.37 -21.02 -1.92
C LYS A 412 -25.64 -21.22 -2.74
N SER A 413 -26.26 -20.15 -3.23
CA SER A 413 -27.46 -20.23 -4.07
C SER A 413 -27.16 -20.69 -5.51
N GLY A 414 -25.88 -20.87 -5.88
CA GLY A 414 -25.47 -21.20 -7.24
C GLY A 414 -25.56 -20.02 -8.22
N ASN A 415 -25.82 -18.81 -7.72
CA ASN A 415 -25.79 -17.60 -8.56
C ASN A 415 -24.37 -17.30 -9.04
N GLY A 416 -23.34 -17.60 -8.24
CA GLY A 416 -21.93 -17.56 -8.67
C GLY A 416 -21.71 -18.34 -9.96
N THR A 417 -22.19 -19.59 -10.02
CA THR A 417 -22.08 -20.44 -11.22
C THR A 417 -22.77 -19.84 -12.45
N LYS A 418 -23.91 -19.17 -12.29
CA LYS A 418 -24.58 -18.49 -13.41
C LYS A 418 -23.78 -17.28 -13.92
N ILE A 419 -23.15 -16.53 -13.02
CA ILE A 419 -22.26 -15.41 -13.38
C ILE A 419 -21.04 -15.97 -14.15
N GLU A 420 -20.47 -17.04 -13.65
CA GLU A 420 -19.34 -17.74 -14.27
C GLU A 420 -19.68 -18.29 -15.66
N GLN A 421 -20.90 -18.78 -15.90
CA GLN A 421 -21.34 -19.17 -17.26
C GLN A 421 -21.32 -18.00 -18.24
N ASN A 422 -21.65 -16.79 -17.80
CA ASN A 422 -21.53 -15.59 -18.65
C ASN A 422 -20.05 -15.28 -18.94
N TYR A 423 -19.18 -15.40 -17.95
CA TYR A 423 -17.73 -15.26 -18.14
C TYR A 423 -17.16 -16.32 -19.08
N ALA A 424 -17.65 -17.56 -19.00
CA ALA A 424 -17.27 -18.64 -19.91
C ALA A 424 -17.64 -18.29 -21.35
N ASN A 425 -18.89 -17.90 -21.58
CA ASN A 425 -19.38 -17.48 -22.88
C ASN A 425 -18.55 -16.32 -23.44
N GLU A 426 -18.31 -15.29 -22.64
CA GLU A 426 -17.49 -14.16 -23.05
C GLU A 426 -16.05 -14.57 -23.39
N THR A 427 -15.42 -15.38 -22.54
CA THR A 427 -14.03 -15.82 -22.71
C THR A 427 -13.85 -16.64 -24.00
N MET A 428 -14.84 -17.47 -24.34
CA MET A 428 -14.84 -18.24 -25.60
C MET A 428 -14.96 -17.36 -26.85
N HIS A 429 -15.55 -16.16 -26.73
CA HIS A 429 -15.73 -15.22 -27.84
C HIS A 429 -14.64 -14.15 -27.92
N LEU A 430 -13.58 -14.25 -27.10
CA LEU A 430 -12.42 -13.37 -27.20
C LEU A 430 -11.77 -13.51 -28.59
N ASN A 431 -11.44 -12.37 -29.19
CA ASN A 431 -10.73 -12.31 -30.46
C ASN A 431 -9.49 -11.37 -30.33
N PRO A 432 -8.26 -11.91 -30.43
CA PRO A 432 -7.93 -13.33 -30.60
C PRO A 432 -8.34 -14.20 -29.40
N PRO A 433 -8.49 -15.53 -29.60
CA PRO A 433 -8.81 -16.47 -28.52
C PRO A 433 -7.78 -16.40 -27.39
N LEU A 434 -8.23 -16.63 -26.16
CA LEU A 434 -7.40 -16.63 -24.96
C LEU A 434 -6.28 -17.67 -25.05
N LYS A 435 -5.01 -17.23 -24.97
CA LYS A 435 -3.82 -18.12 -25.09
C LYS A 435 -3.14 -18.40 -23.75
N PHE A 436 -3.03 -17.37 -22.93
CA PHE A 436 -2.36 -17.39 -21.63
C PHE A 436 -3.13 -16.52 -20.64
N LEU A 437 -2.68 -16.55 -19.39
CA LEU A 437 -3.28 -15.77 -18.31
C LEU A 437 -2.17 -15.14 -17.46
N PRO A 438 -2.42 -13.96 -16.83
CA PRO A 438 -3.61 -13.14 -16.99
C PRO A 438 -3.72 -12.59 -18.42
N TRP A 439 -4.94 -12.44 -18.92
CA TRP A 439 -5.22 -11.91 -20.25
C TRP A 439 -5.92 -10.56 -20.14
N LEU A 440 -5.36 -9.53 -20.75
CA LEU A 440 -5.83 -8.16 -20.59
C LEU A 440 -6.44 -7.65 -21.90
N VAL A 441 -7.56 -6.94 -21.77
CA VAL A 441 -8.26 -6.31 -22.88
C VAL A 441 -8.51 -4.86 -22.54
N LEU A 442 -7.98 -3.95 -23.34
CA LEU A 442 -8.15 -2.51 -23.20
C LEU A 442 -9.08 -1.99 -24.29
N ASN A 443 -10.21 -1.39 -23.93
CA ASN A 443 -11.21 -0.90 -24.89
C ASN A 443 -11.54 -1.93 -25.99
N ASN A 444 -11.81 -3.18 -25.57
CA ASN A 444 -12.08 -4.33 -26.45
C ASN A 444 -10.91 -4.78 -27.36
N GLN A 445 -9.69 -4.27 -27.14
CA GLN A 445 -8.49 -4.69 -27.83
C GLN A 445 -7.59 -5.50 -26.88
N PRO A 446 -7.33 -6.78 -27.16
CA PRO A 446 -6.39 -7.56 -26.38
C PRO A 446 -4.98 -6.99 -26.46
N ILE A 447 -4.39 -6.74 -25.30
CA ILE A 447 -3.00 -6.31 -25.17
C ILE A 447 -2.19 -7.57 -24.86
N GLY A 448 -1.26 -7.95 -25.74
CA GLY A 448 -0.53 -9.22 -25.69
C GLY A 448 0.43 -9.34 -24.50
N ASN A 449 1.67 -9.80 -24.72
CA ASN A 449 2.65 -10.00 -23.64
C ASN A 449 3.12 -8.68 -22.94
N ASP A 450 2.61 -7.52 -23.37
CA ASP A 450 2.97 -6.20 -22.82
C ASP A 450 2.29 -5.86 -21.48
N TYR A 451 1.54 -6.80 -20.89
CA TYR A 451 0.82 -6.62 -19.62
C TYR A 451 1.72 -6.27 -18.41
N MET A 452 3.02 -6.51 -18.50
CA MET A 452 4.01 -6.12 -17.49
C MET A 452 4.19 -4.59 -17.37
N SER A 453 3.69 -3.80 -18.32
CA SER A 453 3.83 -2.34 -18.37
C SER A 453 2.47 -1.60 -18.36
N LEU A 454 1.62 -1.82 -17.36
CA LEU A 454 0.34 -1.11 -17.21
C LEU A 454 0.47 0.43 -17.25
N LYS A 455 1.64 1.01 -16.93
CA LYS A 455 1.90 2.46 -17.01
C LYS A 455 2.08 3.01 -18.43
N LYS A 456 2.29 2.14 -19.43
CA LYS A 456 2.43 2.53 -20.85
C LYS A 456 1.10 2.46 -21.60
N ILE A 457 0.07 1.92 -20.96
CA ILE A 457 -1.29 1.69 -21.47
C ILE A 457 -2.19 2.76 -20.89
#